data_AF-A0A7K4CK95-F1
#
_entry.id   AF-A0A7K4CK95-F1
#
_cell.length_a   1.000
_cell.length_b   1.000
_cell.length_c   1.000
_cell.angle_alpha   90.00
_cell.angle_beta   90.00
_cell.angle_gamma   90.00
#
_symmetry.space_group_name_H-M   'P 1'
#
loop_
_entity.id
_entity.type
_entity.pdbx_description
1 polymer ?
#
loop_
_entity_poly.entity_id
_entity_poly.type
_entity_poly.pdbx_seq_one_letter_code
_entity_poly.pdbx_strand_id
1 'polypeptide(L)' 'MAEAIIVGAGPAGLFAALELSLSGIQVLVI' A
#
# COMPACT_ATOMS: atom_id res chain seq x y z
N MET A 1 12.34 7.55 5.23
CA MET A 1 11.49 6.56 4.53
C MET A 1 10.06 6.99 4.72
N ALA A 2 9.21 6.95 3.68
CA ALA A 2 7.80 7.31 3.79
C ALA A 2 6.95 6.08 4.13
N GLU A 3 5.86 6.27 4.86
CA GLU A 3 4.95 5.21 5.30
C GLU A 3 3.51 5.52 4.85
N ALA A 4 2.74 4.48 4.52
CA ALA A 4 1.35 4.59 4.11
C ALA A 4 0.47 3.52 4.75
N ILE A 5 -0.77 3.88 5.10
CA ILE A 5 -1.80 2.94 5.54
C ILE A 5 -2.89 2.92 4.48
N ILE A 6 -3.21 1.72 3.98
CA ILE A 6 -4.34 1.50 3.08
C ILE A 6 -5.45 0.83 3.87
N VAL A 7 -6.63 1.45 3.87
CA VAL A 7 -7.83 0.88 4.48
C VAL A 7 -8.69 0.26 3.38
N GLY A 8 -8.80 -1.07 3.40
CA GLY A 8 -9.51 -1.89 2.43
C GLY A 8 -8.60 -2.78 1.58
N ALA A 9 -8.69 -4.10 1.78
CA ALA A 9 -7.92 -5.11 1.03
C ALA A 9 -8.62 -5.61 -0.25
N GLY A 10 -9.47 -4.77 -0.87
CA GLY A 10 -10.04 -5.06 -2.18
C GLY A 10 -8.99 -4.92 -3.31
N PRO A 11 -9.35 -5.25 -4.57
CA PRO A 11 -8.42 -5.19 -5.70
C PRO A 11 -7.70 -3.85 -5.84
N ALA A 12 -8.42 -2.74 -5.67
CA ALA A 12 -7.84 -1.40 -5.72
C ALA A 12 -6.84 -1.14 -4.59
N GLY A 13 -7.16 -1.57 -3.36
CA GLY A 13 -6.28 -1.38 -2.20
C GLY A 13 -5.02 -2.21 -2.29
N LEU A 14 -5.12 -3.47 -2.73
CA LEU A 14 -3.95 -4.33 -2.94
C LEU A 14 -3.08 -3.85 -4.11
N PHE A 15 -3.69 -3.36 -5.19
CA PHE A 15 -2.95 -2.77 -6.31
C PHE A 15 -2.19 -1.52 -5.86
N ALA A 16 -2.84 -0.63 -5.11
CA ALA A 16 -2.18 0.56 -4.55
C ALA A 16 -1.04 0.19 -3.58
N ALA A 17 -1.23 -0.83 -2.73
CA ALA A 17 -0.19 -1.30 -1.82
C ALA A 17 1.04 -1.80 -2.57
N LEU A 18 0.83 -2.55 -3.67
CA LEU A 18 1.89 -3.05 -4.52
C LEU A 18 2.70 -1.91 -5.16
N GLU A 19 2.03 -0.95 -5.80
CA GLU A 19 2.69 0.17 -6.48
C GLU A 19 3.50 1.04 -5.50
N LEU A 20 2.96 1.31 -4.32
CA LEU A 20 3.65 2.06 -3.27
C LEU A 20 4.84 1.27 -2.73
N SER A 21 4.70 -0.04 -2.51
CA SER A 21 5.81 -0.89 -2.06
C SER A 21 6.93 -0.97 -3.09
N LEU A 22 6.60 -1.06 -4.39
CA LEU A 22 7.59 -1.04 -5.49
C LEU A 22 8.31 0.31 -5.59
N SER A 23 7.65 1.39 -5.15
CA SER A 23 8.24 2.73 -5.04
C SER A 23 9.10 2.93 -3.78
N GLY A 24 9.27 1.90 -2.95
CA GLY A 24 10.08 1.95 -1.72
C GLY A 24 9.37 2.54 -0.51
N ILE A 25 8.03 2.64 -0.55
CA ILE A 25 7.21 3.10 0.57
C ILE A 25 6.80 1.90 1.41
N GLN A 26 6.93 2.00 2.73
CA GLN A 26 6.48 0.95 3.63
C GLN A 26 4.96 1.06 3.81
N VAL A 27 4.22 0.00 3.50
CA VAL A 27 2.76 0.01 3.51
C VAL A 27 2.20 -0.98 4.54
N LEU A 28 1.21 -0.54 5.30
CA LEU A 28 0.33 -1.39 6.11
C LEU A 28 -1.07 -1.42 5.47
N VAL A 29 -1.63 -2.60 5.25
CA VAL A 29 -3.00 -2.78 4.77
C VAL A 29 -3.88 -3.27 5.92
N ILE A 30 -5.03 -2.62 6.12
CA ILE A 30 -6.05 -2.96 7.14
C ILE A 30 -7.39 -3.19 6.46
#